data_AF-A0A969A4T8-F1
#
_entry.id   AF-A0A969A4T8-F1
#
_cell.length_a   1.000
_cell.length_b   1.000
_cell.length_c   1.000
_cell.angle_alpha   90.00
_cell.angle_beta   90.00
_cell.angle_gamma   90.00
#
_symmetry.space_group_name_H-M   'P 1'
#
loop_
_entity.id
_entity.type
_entity.pdbx_description
1 polymer ?
#
loop_
_entity_poly.entity_id
_entity_poly.type
_entity_poly.pdbx_seq_one_letter_code
_entity_poly.pdbx_strand_id
1 'polypeptide(L)'
;MQRFTMNRNRIIEAISDPTKNFLAFFLIGTLVFTLVSDGVSNIFWQQLSPWIVKRWGLDQGAFEVWLTLGMMLGLLGVTYFTNLTRWLRARLPFLAVKEIQQVNVKPLERTYPGLIVAMSPSDRSPAALAIAFHREQGGQGNLGNLRHCWIICTEKSLPYADSLASRLAAAGLMQSLDLHYGRYEMDDSQQPGQKLSLLVPDELVDDPNYILRLVDAIYAEAAEFSEPLLASEIIADYTGGTKGITAGMLLACSRPERSLQYISQLHQPPQIIAVNVSYEIKPIKQRRSL
;
A
#
# COMPACT_ATOMS: atom_id res chain seq x y z
N MET A 1 -15.68 -31.09 23.66
CA MET A 1 -15.56 -29.75 23.05
C MET A 1 -16.57 -29.66 21.89
N GLN A 2 -17.77 -29.15 22.15
CA GLN A 2 -18.86 -29.10 21.16
C GLN A 2 -18.67 -27.89 20.23
N ARG A 3 -18.53 -28.14 18.92
CA ARG A 3 -18.50 -27.09 17.89
C ARG A 3 -19.91 -26.58 17.60
N PHE A 4 -20.23 -25.39 18.08
CA PHE A 4 -21.37 -24.62 17.59
C PHE A 4 -21.07 -24.08 16.18
N THR A 5 -21.58 -24.73 15.14
CA THR A 5 -21.67 -24.14 13.81
C THR A 5 -22.89 -23.22 13.77
N MET A 6 -22.69 -21.90 13.94
CA MET A 6 -23.74 -20.94 13.62
C MET A 6 -24.00 -21.00 12.12
N ASN A 7 -25.21 -21.41 11.74
CA ASN A 7 -25.70 -21.40 10.38
C ASN A 7 -25.95 -19.94 9.99
N ARG A 8 -24.91 -19.25 9.48
CA ARG A 8 -25.04 -17.88 9.01
C ARG A 8 -26.00 -17.86 7.81
N ASN A 9 -27.04 -17.05 7.94
CA ASN A 9 -28.12 -16.96 6.99
C ASN A 9 -27.58 -16.36 5.67
N ARG A 10 -27.54 -17.15 4.58
CA ARG A 10 -26.95 -16.78 3.28
C ARG A 10 -27.51 -15.47 2.70
N ILE A 11 -28.75 -15.14 3.06
CA ILE A 11 -29.40 -13.89 2.67
C ILE A 11 -28.73 -12.68 3.31
N ILE A 12 -28.33 -12.77 4.58
CA ILE A 12 -27.62 -11.69 5.29
C ILE A 12 -26.22 -11.50 4.69
N GLU A 13 -25.55 -12.60 4.34
CA GLU A 13 -24.22 -12.57 3.71
C GLU A 13 -24.27 -11.93 2.31
N ALA A 14 -25.32 -12.22 1.53
CA ALA A 14 -25.56 -11.62 0.21
C ALA A 14 -25.93 -10.13 0.28
N ILE A 15 -26.68 -9.70 1.31
CA ILE A 15 -27.02 -8.28 1.53
C ILE A 15 -25.79 -7.49 1.99
N SER A 16 -24.89 -8.12 2.74
CA SER A 16 -23.72 -7.48 3.33
C SER A 16 -22.50 -7.34 2.41
N ASP A 17 -22.56 -7.83 1.16
CA ASP A 17 -21.46 -7.69 0.20
C ASP A 17 -21.57 -6.36 -0.58
N PRO A 18 -20.81 -5.32 -0.20
CA PRO A 18 -20.99 -3.97 -0.73
C PRO A 18 -20.63 -3.85 -2.21
N THR A 19 -19.81 -4.78 -2.73
CA THR A 19 -19.39 -4.75 -4.14
C THR A 19 -20.47 -5.24 -5.10
N LYS A 20 -21.31 -6.18 -4.67
CA LYS A 20 -22.41 -6.73 -5.48
C LYS A 20 -23.68 -5.88 -5.42
N ASN A 21 -23.88 -5.19 -4.29
CA ASN A 21 -25.09 -4.41 -4.05
C ASN A 21 -24.90 -2.91 -4.30
N PHE A 22 -23.71 -2.44 -4.67
CA PHE A 22 -23.45 -1.03 -4.95
C PHE A 22 -24.45 -0.46 -5.97
N LEU A 23 -24.68 -1.16 -7.09
CA LEU A 23 -25.63 -0.73 -8.12
C LEU A 23 -27.07 -0.69 -7.60
N ALA A 24 -27.48 -1.69 -6.81
CA ALA A 24 -28.82 -1.76 -6.24
C ALA A 24 -29.04 -0.65 -5.19
N PHE A 25 -28.09 -0.42 -4.29
CA PHE A 25 -28.14 0.68 -3.32
C PHE A 25 -28.08 2.05 -4.00
N PHE A 26 -27.32 2.19 -5.08
CA PHE A 26 -27.29 3.40 -5.87
C PHE A 26 -28.65 3.66 -6.52
N LEU A 27 -29.25 2.67 -7.18
CA LEU A 27 -30.57 2.79 -7.81
C LEU A 27 -31.69 3.05 -6.81
N ILE A 28 -31.72 2.32 -5.69
CA ILE A 28 -32.70 2.53 -4.62
C ILE A 28 -32.49 3.91 -4.00
N GLY A 29 -31.23 4.30 -3.75
CA GLY A 29 -30.87 5.59 -3.20
C GLY A 29 -31.33 6.74 -4.08
N THR A 30 -31.07 6.69 -5.39
CA THR A 30 -31.49 7.73 -6.33
C THR A 30 -33.01 7.78 -6.46
N LEU A 31 -33.70 6.64 -6.59
CA LEU A 31 -35.16 6.60 -6.70
C LEU A 31 -35.86 7.14 -5.44
N VAL A 32 -35.45 6.69 -4.26
CA VAL A 32 -36.02 7.16 -3.00
C VAL A 32 -35.72 8.64 -2.79
N PHE A 33 -34.49 9.08 -3.09
CA PHE A 33 -34.10 10.47 -2.94
C PHE A 33 -34.89 11.39 -3.88
N THR A 34 -35.06 11.01 -5.16
CA THR A 34 -35.87 11.77 -6.11
C THR A 34 -37.32 11.84 -5.67
N LEU A 35 -37.93 10.71 -5.26
CA LEU A 35 -39.34 10.70 -4.85
C LEU A 35 -39.60 11.53 -3.59
N VAL A 36 -38.70 11.46 -2.61
CA VAL A 36 -38.80 12.29 -1.40
C VAL A 36 -38.52 13.76 -1.72
N SER A 37 -37.52 14.04 -2.56
CA SER A 37 -37.16 15.40 -2.98
C SER A 37 -38.33 16.07 -3.71
N ASP A 38 -38.93 15.41 -4.68
CA ASP A 38 -40.02 15.96 -5.47
C ASP A 38 -41.27 16.16 -4.61
N GLY A 39 -41.61 15.20 -3.75
CA GLY A 39 -42.74 15.33 -2.83
C GLY A 39 -42.59 16.49 -1.85
N VAL A 40 -41.43 16.61 -1.21
CA VAL A 40 -41.14 17.69 -0.26
C VAL A 40 -41.07 19.04 -0.97
N SER A 41 -40.38 19.11 -2.11
CA SER A 41 -40.28 20.31 -2.94
C SER A 41 -41.66 20.80 -3.36
N ASN A 42 -42.54 19.89 -3.79
CA ASN A 42 -43.87 20.25 -4.24
C ASN A 42 -44.75 20.79 -3.10
N ILE A 43 -44.75 20.14 -1.94
CA ILE A 43 -45.47 20.64 -0.75
C ILE A 43 -44.94 22.01 -0.36
N PHE A 44 -43.61 22.17 -0.34
CA PHE A 44 -42.97 23.41 0.07
C PHE A 44 -43.33 24.57 -0.88
N TRP A 45 -43.16 24.39 -2.19
CA TRP A 45 -43.37 25.46 -3.17
C TRP A 45 -44.84 25.73 -3.47
N GLN A 46 -45.70 24.70 -3.51
CA GLN A 46 -47.11 24.91 -3.87
C GLN A 46 -47.99 25.29 -2.69
N GLN A 47 -47.71 24.77 -1.48
CA GLN A 47 -48.59 25.01 -0.32
C GLN A 47 -47.99 26.03 0.64
N LEU A 48 -46.71 25.89 0.98
CA LEU A 48 -46.10 26.69 2.03
C LEU A 48 -45.64 28.06 1.53
N SER A 49 -44.99 28.13 0.36
CA SER A 49 -44.46 29.38 -0.20
C SER A 49 -45.53 30.47 -0.36
N PRO A 50 -46.70 30.21 -1.00
CA PRO A 50 -47.72 31.24 -1.17
C PRO A 50 -48.28 31.75 0.16
N TRP A 51 -48.38 30.87 1.16
CA TRP A 51 -48.83 31.23 2.50
C TRP A 51 -47.84 32.18 3.20
N ILE A 52 -46.53 31.90 3.12
CA ILE A 52 -45.47 32.75 3.69
C ILE A 52 -45.43 34.10 2.99
N VAL A 53 -45.39 34.09 1.65
CA VAL A 53 -45.33 35.29 0.81
C VAL A 53 -46.52 36.21 1.11
N LYS A 54 -47.74 35.66 1.18
CA LYS A 54 -48.95 36.41 1.54
C LYS A 54 -48.90 36.96 2.96
N ARG A 55 -48.38 36.18 3.92
CA ARG A 55 -48.33 36.59 5.33
C ARG A 55 -47.34 37.72 5.57
N TRP A 56 -46.24 37.78 4.82
CA TRP A 56 -45.16 38.75 4.99
C TRP A 56 -45.14 39.86 3.93
N GLY A 57 -46.05 39.81 2.94
CA GLY A 57 -46.15 40.83 1.89
C GLY A 57 -44.92 40.88 0.99
N LEU A 58 -44.24 39.75 0.81
CA LEU A 58 -43.05 39.66 -0.03
C LEU A 58 -43.41 39.47 -1.49
N ASP A 59 -42.49 39.79 -2.39
CA ASP A 59 -42.56 39.35 -3.78
C ASP A 59 -42.22 37.85 -3.86
N GLN A 60 -43.00 37.09 -4.64
CA GLN A 60 -42.83 35.64 -4.73
C GLN A 60 -41.49 35.27 -5.35
N GLY A 61 -41.08 35.93 -6.44
CA GLY A 61 -39.83 35.63 -7.13
C GLY A 61 -38.62 35.95 -6.25
N ALA A 62 -38.64 37.08 -5.54
CA ALA A 62 -37.59 37.44 -4.60
C ALA A 62 -37.46 36.41 -3.45
N PHE A 63 -38.59 35.95 -2.88
CA PHE A 63 -38.58 34.95 -1.81
C PHE A 63 -37.94 33.63 -2.25
N GLU A 64 -38.31 33.12 -3.43
CA GLU A 64 -37.77 31.87 -3.99
C GLU A 64 -36.24 31.95 -4.16
N VAL A 65 -35.73 33.07 -4.70
CA VAL A 65 -34.28 33.27 -4.89
C VAL A 65 -33.54 33.35 -3.55
N TRP A 66 -34.03 34.15 -2.61
CA TRP A 66 -33.38 34.33 -1.30
C TRP A 66 -33.35 33.05 -0.49
N LEU A 67 -34.45 32.29 -0.50
CA LEU A 67 -34.50 31.03 0.20
C LEU A 67 -33.54 30.01 -0.41
N THR A 68 -33.49 29.90 -1.73
CA THR A 68 -32.58 28.98 -2.42
C THR A 68 -31.12 29.33 -2.10
N LEU A 69 -30.76 30.62 -2.15
CA LEU A 69 -29.43 31.09 -1.80
C LEU A 69 -29.11 30.81 -0.32
N GLY A 70 -30.07 31.06 0.58
CA GLY A 70 -29.94 30.79 2.01
C GLY A 70 -29.76 29.30 2.31
N MET A 71 -30.50 28.42 1.64
CA MET A 71 -30.33 26.97 1.75
C MET A 71 -28.96 26.52 1.24
N MET A 72 -28.49 27.05 0.11
CA MET A 72 -27.18 26.71 -0.44
C MET A 72 -26.05 27.12 0.50
N LEU A 73 -26.10 28.35 1.02
CA LEU A 73 -25.13 28.85 2.01
C LEU A 73 -25.22 28.09 3.33
N GLY A 74 -26.42 27.73 3.78
CA GLY A 74 -26.64 26.91 4.96
C GLY A 74 -26.03 25.52 4.80
N LEU A 75 -26.21 24.88 3.64
CA LEU A 75 -25.64 23.58 3.35
C LEU A 75 -24.11 23.63 3.31
N LEU A 76 -23.53 24.65 2.67
CA LEU A 76 -22.08 24.93 2.72
C LEU A 76 -21.60 25.18 4.14
N GLY A 77 -22.38 25.92 4.93
CA GLY A 77 -22.08 26.17 6.34
C GLY A 77 -22.04 24.87 7.15
N VAL A 78 -23.03 24.00 6.96
CA VAL A 78 -23.06 22.69 7.60
C VAL A 78 -21.88 21.83 7.15
N THR A 79 -21.57 21.75 5.86
CA THR A 79 -20.46 20.91 5.39
C THR A 79 -19.09 21.39 5.85
N TYR A 80 -18.87 22.70 5.93
CA TYR A 80 -17.57 23.27 6.32
C TYR A 80 -17.41 23.49 7.82
N PHE A 81 -18.46 23.89 8.54
CA PHE A 81 -18.38 24.24 9.96
C PHE A 81 -18.83 23.14 10.91
N THR A 82 -19.56 22.12 10.42
CA THR A 82 -19.95 21.01 11.29
C THR A 82 -19.11 19.78 10.97
N ASN A 83 -18.65 19.10 12.03
CA ASN A 83 -18.12 17.75 11.96
C ASN A 83 -19.22 16.72 11.60
N LEU A 84 -20.25 17.09 10.86
CA LEU A 84 -21.41 16.25 10.54
C LEU A 84 -20.98 14.98 9.83
N THR A 85 -19.98 15.04 8.94
CA THR A 85 -19.39 13.85 8.31
C THR A 85 -18.73 12.92 9.33
N ARG A 86 -18.02 13.47 10.32
CA ARG A 86 -17.39 12.71 11.41
C ARG A 86 -18.44 12.15 12.39
N TRP A 87 -19.48 12.91 12.68
CA TRP A 87 -20.60 12.51 13.55
C TRP A 87 -21.49 11.45 12.89
N LEU A 88 -21.84 11.59 11.61
CA LEU A 88 -22.58 10.57 10.85
C LEU A 88 -21.77 9.27 10.78
N ARG A 89 -20.46 9.34 10.54
CA ARG A 89 -19.58 8.15 10.59
C ARG A 89 -19.58 7.48 11.96
N ALA A 90 -19.61 8.26 13.04
CA ALA A 90 -19.65 7.72 14.41
C ALA A 90 -21.00 7.06 14.76
N ARG A 91 -22.11 7.51 14.14
CA ARG A 91 -23.46 7.08 14.51
C ARG A 91 -24.07 6.05 13.55
N LEU A 92 -23.55 5.94 12.33
CA LEU A 92 -24.01 4.99 11.30
C LEU A 92 -22.93 3.93 11.01
N PRO A 93 -22.92 2.80 11.74
CA PRO A 93 -21.88 1.78 11.62
C PRO A 93 -21.83 1.06 10.26
N PHE A 94 -22.84 1.22 9.39
CA PHE A 94 -22.80 0.69 8.02
C PHE A 94 -22.02 1.58 7.04
N LEU A 95 -21.83 2.88 7.36
CA LEU A 95 -20.96 3.80 6.61
C LEU A 95 -19.53 3.82 7.15
N ALA A 96 -19.31 3.25 8.33
CA ALA A 96 -17.97 2.96 8.81
C ALA A 96 -17.39 1.87 7.92
N VAL A 97 -16.64 2.29 6.89
CA VAL A 97 -15.70 1.42 6.19
C VAL A 97 -14.95 0.69 7.28
N LYS A 98 -15.16 -0.62 7.36
CA LYS A 98 -14.52 -1.49 8.34
C LYS A 98 -13.05 -1.14 8.27
N GLU A 99 -12.56 -0.46 9.30
CA GLU A 99 -11.19 0.02 9.38
C GLU A 99 -10.36 -1.20 9.01
N ILE A 100 -9.71 -1.18 7.85
CA ILE A 100 -8.86 -2.28 7.42
C ILE A 100 -7.88 -2.36 8.58
N GLN A 101 -8.00 -3.39 9.42
CA GLN A 101 -7.16 -3.58 10.59
C GLN A 101 -5.76 -3.26 10.11
N GLN A 102 -5.20 -2.15 10.61
CA GLN A 102 -3.86 -1.73 10.23
C GLN A 102 -3.02 -2.96 10.46
N VAL A 103 -2.55 -3.55 9.35
CA VAL A 103 -1.89 -4.85 9.33
C VAL A 103 -0.64 -4.68 10.15
N ASN A 104 -0.74 -4.99 11.45
CA ASN A 104 0.27 -4.95 12.50
C ASN A 104 1.59 -4.32 12.05
N VAL A 105 1.58 -3.00 11.79
CA VAL A 105 2.71 -2.28 11.20
C VAL A 105 3.73 -2.13 12.31
N LYS A 106 4.70 -3.02 12.35
CA LYS A 106 5.76 -2.99 13.35
C LYS A 106 6.97 -2.25 12.78
N PRO A 107 7.49 -1.23 13.50
CA PRO A 107 8.77 -0.63 13.16
C PRO A 107 9.85 -1.72 13.06
N LEU A 108 10.80 -1.55 12.16
CA LEU A 108 11.90 -2.50 12.06
C LEU A 108 12.87 -2.31 13.24
N GLU A 109 13.00 -3.33 14.09
CA GLU A 109 13.76 -3.24 15.36
C GLU A 109 15.24 -3.65 15.24
N ARG A 110 15.62 -4.35 14.16
CA ARG A 110 16.98 -4.89 13.96
C ARG A 110 17.56 -4.53 12.59
N THR A 111 18.88 -4.57 12.48
CA THR A 111 19.61 -4.45 11.21
C THR A 111 20.01 -5.81 10.67
N TYR A 112 20.42 -5.83 9.40
CA TYR A 112 20.74 -7.04 8.67
C TYR A 112 22.10 -6.84 7.98
N PRO A 113 22.98 -7.85 8.03
CA PRO A 113 24.26 -7.78 7.33
C PRO A 113 24.13 -7.86 5.80
N GLY A 114 23.03 -8.40 5.27
CA GLY A 114 22.70 -8.36 3.85
C GLY A 114 21.46 -7.50 3.57
N LEU A 115 21.52 -6.69 2.52
CA LEU A 115 20.40 -5.86 2.07
C LEU A 115 20.20 -5.97 0.55
N ILE A 116 18.97 -6.23 0.12
CA ILE A 116 18.57 -6.17 -1.29
C ILE A 116 17.68 -4.94 -1.46
N VAL A 117 18.05 -4.01 -2.34
CA VAL A 117 17.24 -2.82 -2.64
C VAL A 117 16.99 -2.67 -4.14
N ALA A 118 15.86 -2.06 -4.49
CA ALA A 118 15.59 -1.62 -5.85
C ALA A 118 15.87 -0.12 -6.02
N MET A 119 16.69 0.24 -7.01
CA MET A 119 16.96 1.64 -7.33
C MET A 119 15.81 2.26 -8.13
N SER A 120 15.36 3.43 -7.70
CA SER A 120 14.43 4.26 -8.47
C SER A 120 15.19 5.32 -9.26
N PRO A 121 14.67 5.82 -10.40
CA PRO A 121 15.31 6.86 -11.20
C PRO A 121 15.18 8.25 -10.55
N SER A 122 15.73 8.41 -9.34
CA SER A 122 15.71 9.64 -8.54
C SER A 122 16.85 9.67 -7.52
N ASP A 123 17.45 10.85 -7.30
CA ASP A 123 18.48 11.04 -6.27
C ASP A 123 17.96 10.84 -4.84
N ARG A 124 16.64 11.00 -4.62
CA ARG A 124 15.96 10.73 -3.35
C ARG A 124 15.40 9.30 -3.31
N SER A 125 16.20 8.34 -3.79
CA SER A 125 15.82 6.93 -3.81
C SER A 125 15.65 6.38 -2.39
N PRO A 126 14.57 5.63 -2.09
CA PRO A 126 14.41 4.89 -0.84
C PRO A 126 15.60 3.99 -0.49
N ALA A 127 16.32 3.48 -1.50
CA ALA A 127 17.53 2.67 -1.34
C ALA A 127 18.58 3.34 -0.44
N ALA A 128 18.79 4.66 -0.59
CA ALA A 128 19.76 5.38 0.22
C ALA A 128 19.36 5.42 1.71
N LEU A 129 18.06 5.55 2.00
CA LEU A 129 17.53 5.54 3.37
C LEU A 129 17.64 4.15 3.99
N ALA A 130 17.33 3.10 3.24
CA ALA A 130 17.48 1.72 3.69
C ALA A 130 18.95 1.39 4.03
N ILE A 131 19.88 1.73 3.13
CA ILE A 131 21.32 1.53 3.35
C ILE A 131 21.80 2.28 4.61
N ALA A 132 21.41 3.55 4.77
CA ALA A 132 21.77 4.34 5.94
C ALA A 132 21.24 3.71 7.25
N PHE A 133 19.98 3.23 7.25
CA PHE A 133 19.40 2.59 8.43
C PHE A 133 20.15 1.33 8.87
N HIS A 134 20.42 0.40 7.94
CA HIS A 134 21.09 -0.86 8.27
C HIS A 134 22.55 -0.70 8.64
N ARG A 135 23.15 0.45 8.29
CA ARG A 135 24.55 0.76 8.56
C ARG A 135 24.75 1.58 9.83
N GLU A 136 23.96 2.63 10.03
CA GLU A 136 24.23 3.66 11.05
C GLU A 136 23.28 3.57 12.25
N GLN A 137 21.99 3.30 12.01
CA GLN A 137 20.93 3.59 12.98
C GLN A 137 20.17 2.34 13.42
N GLY A 138 20.86 1.23 13.66
CA GLY A 138 20.18 0.02 14.08
C GLY A 138 19.17 0.28 15.20
N GLY A 139 17.99 -0.34 15.07
CA GLY A 139 16.87 -0.06 15.96
C GLY A 139 17.29 -0.10 17.43
N GLN A 140 16.79 0.86 18.22
CA GLN A 140 17.03 0.99 19.67
C GLN A 140 18.51 1.01 20.09
N GLY A 141 19.39 1.69 19.34
CA GLY A 141 20.78 1.96 19.77
C GLY A 141 21.79 0.86 19.41
N ASN A 142 21.40 -0.07 18.53
CA ASN A 142 22.35 -1.02 17.95
C ASN A 142 23.17 -0.35 16.84
N LEU A 143 24.48 -0.64 16.81
CA LEU A 143 25.32 -0.31 15.67
C LEU A 143 24.83 -1.12 14.46
N GLY A 144 24.68 -0.47 13.31
CA GLY A 144 24.33 -1.19 12.09
C GLY A 144 25.45 -2.14 11.67
N ASN A 145 25.06 -3.26 11.07
CA ASN A 145 25.95 -4.36 10.73
C ASN A 145 25.91 -4.71 9.24
N LEU A 146 25.42 -3.82 8.39
CA LEU A 146 25.37 -4.01 6.95
C LEU A 146 26.77 -4.25 6.37
N ARG A 147 26.96 -5.38 5.70
CA ARG A 147 28.21 -5.80 5.05
C ARG A 147 28.06 -5.95 3.54
N HIS A 148 26.92 -6.45 3.07
CA HIS A 148 26.64 -6.66 1.65
C HIS A 148 25.36 -5.95 1.25
N CYS A 149 25.39 -5.22 0.14
CA CYS A 149 24.22 -4.58 -0.44
C CYS A 149 24.12 -4.85 -1.93
N TRP A 150 23.04 -5.48 -2.37
CA TRP A 150 22.72 -5.70 -3.78
C TRP A 150 21.68 -4.66 -4.22
N ILE A 151 22.04 -3.85 -5.21
CA ILE A 151 21.15 -2.85 -5.81
C ILE A 151 20.67 -3.36 -7.16
N ILE A 152 19.39 -3.72 -7.23
CA ILE A 152 18.69 -4.03 -8.48
C ILE A 152 18.35 -2.72 -9.19
N CYS A 153 18.79 -2.55 -10.43
CA CYS A 153 18.57 -1.34 -11.22
C CYS A 153 18.17 -1.68 -12.67
N THR A 154 17.40 -0.80 -13.30
CA THR A 154 17.18 -0.75 -14.75
C THR A 154 18.16 0.23 -15.41
N GLU A 155 18.23 0.25 -16.74
CA GLU A 155 19.02 1.23 -17.49
C GLU A 155 18.73 2.68 -17.07
N LYS A 156 17.45 3.00 -16.83
CA LYS A 156 17.02 4.35 -16.40
C LYS A 156 17.46 4.71 -14.99
N SER A 157 17.62 3.71 -14.12
CA SER A 157 18.00 3.92 -12.71
C SER A 157 19.50 3.75 -12.46
N LEU A 158 20.26 3.20 -13.42
CA LEU A 158 21.70 2.95 -13.30
C LEU A 158 22.51 4.21 -12.96
N PRO A 159 22.32 5.38 -13.62
CA PRO A 159 23.07 6.59 -13.26
C PRO A 159 22.84 7.05 -11.81
N TYR A 160 21.67 6.77 -11.24
CA TYR A 160 21.36 7.08 -9.85
C TYR A 160 22.01 6.09 -8.88
N ALA A 161 22.16 4.82 -9.30
CA ALA A 161 22.97 3.85 -8.57
C ALA A 161 24.45 4.24 -8.56
N ASP A 162 25.00 4.68 -9.71
CA ASP A 162 26.38 5.20 -9.80
C ASP A 162 26.60 6.41 -8.90
N SER A 163 25.64 7.36 -8.90
CA SER A 163 25.65 8.54 -8.03
C SER A 163 25.62 8.14 -6.55
N LEU A 164 24.78 7.19 -6.17
CA LEU A 164 24.70 6.68 -4.80
C LEU A 164 26.02 6.00 -4.39
N ALA A 165 26.55 5.10 -5.23
CA ALA A 165 27.82 4.42 -4.97
C ALA A 165 28.98 5.43 -4.81
N SER A 166 29.05 6.45 -5.67
CA SER A 166 30.05 7.53 -5.57
C SER A 166 29.94 8.31 -4.26
N ARG A 167 28.72 8.62 -3.80
CA ARG A 167 28.49 9.31 -2.52
C ARG A 167 28.90 8.43 -1.33
N LEU A 168 28.59 7.14 -1.37
CA LEU A 168 29.02 6.18 -0.34
C LEU A 168 30.56 6.07 -0.32
N ALA A 169 31.20 5.98 -1.48
CA ALA A 169 32.66 5.96 -1.58
C ALA A 169 33.31 7.25 -1.04
N ALA A 170 32.79 8.42 -1.40
CA ALA A 170 33.28 9.70 -0.91
C ALA A 170 33.16 9.87 0.60
N ALA A 171 32.14 9.26 1.21
CA ALA A 171 31.96 9.21 2.66
C ALA A 171 32.82 8.15 3.36
N GLY A 172 33.73 7.46 2.63
CA GLY A 172 34.60 6.42 3.18
C GLY A 172 33.88 5.12 3.52
N LEU A 173 32.65 4.96 3.02
CA LEU A 173 31.73 3.93 3.50
C LEU A 173 31.97 2.55 2.85
N MET A 174 32.71 2.51 1.75
CA MET A 174 33.03 1.30 0.97
C MET A 174 34.07 0.38 1.62
N GLN A 175 34.74 0.81 2.70
CA GLN A 175 35.74 -0.04 3.39
C GLN A 175 35.10 -1.19 4.19
N SER A 176 33.81 -1.07 4.51
CA SER A 176 33.05 -2.00 5.36
C SER A 176 31.76 -2.49 4.68
N LEU A 177 31.55 -2.11 3.42
CA LEU A 177 30.34 -2.41 2.66
C LEU A 177 30.72 -2.83 1.24
N ASP A 178 30.44 -4.09 0.92
CA ASP A 178 30.49 -4.62 -0.42
C ASP A 178 29.20 -4.26 -1.15
N LEU A 179 29.33 -3.39 -2.15
CA LEU A 179 28.20 -2.89 -2.94
C LEU A 179 28.18 -3.58 -4.30
N HIS A 180 27.14 -4.36 -4.55
CA HIS A 180 26.92 -5.10 -5.80
C HIS A 180 25.82 -4.38 -6.60
N TYR A 181 26.11 -3.95 -7.83
CA TYR A 181 25.13 -3.26 -8.69
C TYR A 181 25.59 -3.24 -10.16
N GLY A 182 24.71 -2.77 -11.06
CA GLY A 182 25.03 -2.69 -12.49
C GLY A 182 25.16 -4.07 -13.13
N ARG A 183 26.17 -4.29 -13.96
CA ARG A 183 26.39 -5.58 -14.67
C ARG A 183 26.97 -6.69 -13.78
N TYR A 184 26.67 -6.65 -12.49
CA TYR A 184 27.04 -7.71 -11.57
C TYR A 184 26.22 -8.95 -11.90
N GLU A 185 26.89 -10.04 -12.27
CA GLU A 185 26.27 -11.27 -12.75
C GLU A 185 26.34 -12.39 -11.70
N MET A 186 25.24 -13.12 -11.54
CA MET A 186 25.11 -14.29 -10.65
C MET A 186 24.61 -15.49 -11.45
N ASP A 187 24.90 -16.69 -10.98
CA ASP A 187 24.37 -17.93 -11.58
C ASP A 187 22.87 -18.09 -11.27
N ASP A 188 22.08 -18.43 -12.28
CA ASP A 188 20.68 -18.78 -12.09
C ASP A 188 20.57 -20.17 -11.46
N SER A 189 20.23 -20.20 -10.16
CA SER A 189 19.99 -21.44 -9.42
C SER A 189 18.91 -22.35 -10.04
N GLN A 190 17.99 -21.81 -10.83
CA GLN A 190 16.91 -22.56 -11.48
C GLN A 190 17.25 -22.95 -12.92
N GLN A 191 18.21 -22.28 -13.57
CA GLN A 191 18.62 -22.54 -14.95
C GLN A 191 20.16 -22.59 -15.09
N PRO A 192 20.78 -23.76 -14.86
CA PRO A 192 22.23 -23.91 -14.91
C PRO A 192 22.84 -23.41 -16.24
N GLY A 193 23.87 -22.58 -16.14
CA GLY A 193 24.54 -21.97 -17.29
C GLY A 193 23.93 -20.65 -17.75
N GLN A 194 22.79 -20.22 -17.19
CA GLN A 194 22.27 -18.86 -17.36
C GLN A 194 22.84 -17.95 -16.27
N LYS A 195 23.21 -16.72 -16.67
CA LYS A 195 23.58 -15.64 -15.75
C LYS A 195 22.43 -14.65 -15.62
N LEU A 196 22.23 -14.13 -14.41
CA LEU A 196 21.29 -13.06 -14.08
C LEU A 196 22.07 -11.82 -13.65
N SER A 197 21.60 -10.63 -14.04
CA SER A 197 22.30 -9.37 -13.82
C SER A 197 21.51 -8.47 -12.87
N LEU A 198 22.19 -7.74 -11.99
CA LEU A 198 21.55 -6.68 -11.19
C LEU A 198 21.09 -5.49 -12.04
N LEU A 199 21.63 -5.34 -13.25
CA LEU A 199 21.11 -4.47 -14.31
C LEU A 199 20.04 -5.24 -15.09
N VAL A 200 18.79 -5.03 -14.72
CA VAL A 200 17.60 -5.66 -15.32
C VAL A 200 17.35 -5.05 -16.71
N PRO A 201 17.30 -5.86 -17.78
CA PRO A 201 16.94 -5.38 -19.11
C PRO A 201 15.54 -4.78 -19.15
N ASP A 202 15.34 -3.75 -19.96
CA ASP A 202 14.06 -3.03 -20.05
C ASP A 202 12.90 -3.94 -20.47
N GLU A 203 13.15 -4.99 -21.27
CA GLU A 203 12.17 -5.99 -21.67
C GLU A 203 11.76 -6.97 -20.55
N LEU A 204 12.54 -7.04 -19.45
CA LEU A 204 12.28 -7.94 -18.31
C LEU A 204 11.88 -7.18 -17.03
N VAL A 205 11.84 -5.85 -17.05
CA VAL A 205 11.56 -5.01 -15.87
C VAL A 205 10.16 -5.26 -15.26
N ASP A 206 9.21 -5.67 -16.10
CA ASP A 206 7.84 -5.98 -15.71
C ASP A 206 7.58 -7.50 -15.61
N ASP A 207 8.62 -8.34 -15.73
CA ASP A 207 8.52 -9.79 -15.51
C ASP A 207 8.87 -10.14 -14.05
N PRO A 208 7.87 -10.38 -13.18
CA PRO A 208 8.13 -10.75 -11.79
C PRO A 208 8.85 -12.10 -11.64
N ASN A 209 8.79 -13.00 -12.63
CA ASN A 209 9.50 -14.29 -12.56
C ASN A 209 11.01 -14.10 -12.75
N TYR A 210 11.41 -13.20 -13.65
CA TYR A 210 12.82 -12.83 -13.79
C TYR A 210 13.37 -12.27 -12.48
N ILE A 211 12.63 -11.34 -11.86
CA ILE A 211 13.06 -10.70 -10.61
C ILE A 211 13.05 -11.70 -9.45
N LEU A 212 12.08 -12.63 -9.39
CA LEU A 212 12.08 -13.72 -8.42
C LEU A 212 13.37 -14.54 -8.52
N ARG A 213 13.74 -14.97 -9.73
CA ARG A 213 14.98 -15.74 -9.97
C ARG A 213 16.23 -14.94 -9.62
N LEU A 214 16.25 -13.65 -9.96
CA LEU A 214 17.36 -12.75 -9.62
C LEU A 214 17.55 -12.65 -8.10
N VAL A 215 16.46 -12.47 -7.35
CA VAL A 215 16.52 -12.45 -5.89
C VAL A 215 16.92 -13.81 -5.33
N ASP A 216 16.41 -14.92 -5.88
CA ASP A 216 16.85 -16.27 -5.51
C ASP A 216 18.36 -16.47 -5.73
N ALA A 217 18.91 -15.97 -6.83
CA ALA A 217 20.34 -16.01 -7.12
C ALA A 217 21.16 -15.20 -6.12
N ILE A 218 20.69 -14.03 -5.68
CA ILE A 218 21.34 -13.25 -4.61
C ILE A 218 21.44 -14.07 -3.32
N TYR A 219 20.35 -14.73 -2.90
CA TYR A 219 20.37 -15.58 -1.70
C TYR A 219 21.28 -16.80 -1.86
N ALA A 220 21.36 -17.39 -3.05
CA ALA A 220 22.24 -18.53 -3.33
C ALA A 220 23.71 -18.11 -3.26
N GLU A 221 24.07 -17.02 -3.95
CA GLU A 221 25.43 -16.46 -3.92
C GLU A 221 25.86 -16.08 -2.49
N ALA A 222 24.99 -15.40 -1.74
CA ALA A 222 25.32 -14.97 -0.38
C ALA A 222 25.63 -16.13 0.57
N ALA A 223 25.08 -17.33 0.30
CA ALA A 223 25.39 -18.54 1.05
C ALA A 223 26.74 -19.18 0.66
N GLU A 224 27.32 -18.76 -0.46
CA GLU A 224 28.61 -19.26 -0.99
C GLU A 224 29.79 -18.33 -0.69
N PHE A 225 29.55 -17.15 -0.09
CA PHE A 225 30.61 -16.26 0.37
C PHE A 225 31.54 -16.94 1.39
N SER A 226 32.78 -16.44 1.49
CA SER A 226 33.76 -16.93 2.47
C SER A 226 33.26 -16.82 3.91
N GLU A 227 32.45 -15.78 4.18
CA GLU A 227 31.58 -15.67 5.35
C GLU A 227 30.11 -15.75 4.89
N PRO A 228 29.51 -16.96 4.86
CA PRO A 228 28.15 -17.14 4.36
C PRO A 228 27.13 -16.30 5.13
N LEU A 229 26.17 -15.71 4.42
CA LEU A 229 24.98 -15.11 5.01
C LEU A 229 23.81 -16.08 4.96
N LEU A 230 23.15 -16.27 6.09
CA LEU A 230 21.89 -17.00 6.15
C LEU A 230 20.77 -16.17 5.53
N ALA A 231 19.73 -16.82 4.99
CA ALA A 231 18.58 -16.11 4.45
C ALA A 231 17.90 -15.18 5.48
N SER A 232 17.92 -15.55 6.77
CA SER A 232 17.40 -14.74 7.88
C SER A 232 18.24 -13.51 8.23
N GLU A 233 19.45 -13.41 7.66
CA GLU A 233 20.40 -12.31 7.81
C GLU A 233 20.38 -11.35 6.60
N ILE A 234 19.51 -11.62 5.63
CA ILE A 234 19.29 -10.76 4.47
C ILE A 234 17.87 -10.21 4.55
N ILE A 235 17.71 -8.91 4.27
CA ILE A 235 16.41 -8.26 4.15
C ILE A 235 16.25 -7.60 2.80
N ALA A 236 15.05 -7.67 2.23
CA ALA A 236 14.72 -7.04 0.96
C ALA A 236 13.84 -5.81 1.17
N ASP A 237 14.25 -4.66 0.62
CA ASP A 237 13.48 -3.41 0.58
C ASP A 237 12.75 -3.29 -0.76
N TYR A 238 11.43 -3.43 -0.73
CA TYR A 238 10.58 -3.35 -1.93
C TYR A 238 9.96 -1.96 -2.13
N THR A 239 10.48 -0.91 -1.47
CA THR A 239 9.90 0.45 -1.56
C THR A 239 10.12 1.08 -2.94
N GLY A 240 11.24 0.76 -3.58
CA GLY A 240 11.64 1.29 -4.88
C GLY A 240 11.37 0.35 -6.06
N GLY A 241 11.75 0.81 -7.26
CA GLY A 241 11.67 0.04 -8.49
C GLY A 241 10.29 0.07 -9.16
N THR A 242 10.10 -0.78 -10.18
CA THR A 242 8.82 -0.93 -10.87
C THR A 242 7.90 -1.90 -10.11
N LYS A 243 6.63 -1.96 -10.53
CA LYS A 243 5.68 -2.94 -9.99
C LYS A 243 6.11 -4.38 -10.24
N GLY A 244 6.72 -4.67 -11.40
CA GLY A 244 7.29 -5.99 -11.71
C GLY A 244 8.41 -6.37 -10.73
N ILE A 245 9.34 -5.44 -10.50
CA ILE A 245 10.42 -5.62 -9.51
C ILE A 245 9.84 -5.88 -8.11
N THR A 246 8.92 -5.03 -7.66
CA THR A 246 8.26 -5.19 -6.36
C THR A 246 7.58 -6.55 -6.23
N ALA A 247 6.82 -6.97 -7.24
CA ALA A 247 6.10 -8.24 -7.23
C ALA A 247 7.06 -9.44 -7.18
N GLY A 248 8.14 -9.43 -7.99
CA GLY A 248 9.14 -10.49 -7.96
C GLY A 248 9.89 -10.59 -6.62
N MET A 249 10.23 -9.45 -6.01
CA MET A 249 10.84 -9.41 -4.67
C MET A 249 9.92 -9.99 -3.60
N LEU A 250 8.63 -9.61 -3.61
CA LEU A 250 7.63 -10.15 -2.70
C LEU A 250 7.43 -11.66 -2.87
N LEU A 251 7.41 -12.15 -4.12
CA LEU A 251 7.28 -13.58 -4.40
C LEU A 251 8.52 -14.35 -3.93
N ALA A 252 9.73 -13.84 -4.19
CA ALA A 252 10.95 -14.45 -3.69
C ALA A 252 11.00 -14.49 -2.16
N CYS A 253 10.51 -13.46 -1.49
CA CYS A 253 10.47 -13.38 -0.03
C CYS A 253 9.16 -13.91 0.59
N SER A 254 8.41 -14.74 -0.16
CA SER A 254 7.27 -15.48 0.40
C SER A 254 7.70 -16.64 1.32
N ARG A 255 9.00 -16.98 1.34
CA ARG A 255 9.58 -17.97 2.26
C ARG A 255 9.73 -17.37 3.67
N PRO A 256 9.39 -18.10 4.73
CA PRO A 256 9.39 -17.58 6.11
C PRO A 256 10.73 -17.01 6.59
N GLU A 257 11.84 -17.51 6.05
CA GLU A 257 13.19 -17.12 6.47
C GLU A 257 13.65 -15.81 5.83
N ARG A 258 12.97 -15.34 4.78
CA ARG A 258 13.37 -14.16 4.01
C ARG A 258 12.62 -12.93 4.49
N SER A 259 13.34 -11.99 5.06
CA SER A 259 12.75 -10.80 5.65
C SER A 259 12.45 -9.74 4.57
N LEU A 260 11.33 -9.02 4.73
CA LEU A 260 10.96 -7.89 3.88
C LEU A 260 10.82 -6.62 4.70
N GLN A 261 11.10 -5.49 4.06
CA GLN A 261 10.81 -4.18 4.61
C GLN A 261 10.23 -3.21 3.58
N TYR A 262 9.63 -2.15 4.10
CA TYR A 262 9.08 -1.04 3.35
C TYR A 262 9.27 0.27 4.11
N ILE A 263 9.58 1.35 3.38
CA ILE A 263 9.68 2.70 3.94
C ILE A 263 8.37 3.44 3.76
N SER A 264 7.63 3.68 4.85
CA SER A 264 6.39 4.44 4.83
C SER A 264 6.65 5.94 4.77
N GLN A 265 6.08 6.56 3.74
CA GLN A 265 6.06 8.02 3.54
C GLN A 265 4.92 8.71 4.32
N LEU A 266 4.04 7.94 4.98
CA LEU A 266 2.93 8.49 5.75
C LEU A 266 3.39 9.09 7.08
N HIS A 267 4.58 8.73 7.55
CA HIS A 267 5.19 9.24 8.78
C HIS A 267 6.24 10.31 8.46
N GLN A 268 6.38 11.29 9.36
CA GLN A 268 7.44 12.29 9.32
C GLN A 268 8.19 12.25 10.67
N PRO A 269 9.45 11.79 10.71
CA PRO A 269 10.26 11.29 9.57
C PRO A 269 9.73 9.96 8.99
N PRO A 270 10.12 9.60 7.75
CA PRO A 270 9.78 8.31 7.15
C PRO A 270 10.20 7.15 8.06
N GLN A 271 9.35 6.13 8.15
CA GLN A 271 9.58 4.98 9.04
C GLN A 271 9.79 3.71 8.25
N ILE A 272 10.83 2.95 8.61
CA ILE A 272 11.10 1.62 8.04
C ILE A 272 10.29 0.59 8.83
N ILE A 273 9.52 -0.21 8.10
CA ILE A 273 8.55 -1.16 8.62
C ILE A 273 8.97 -2.56 8.23
N ALA A 274 8.92 -3.48 9.18
CA ALA A 274 9.08 -4.91 8.91
C ALA A 274 7.78 -5.48 8.30
N VAL A 275 7.91 -6.25 7.22
CA VAL A 275 6.78 -6.84 6.52
C VAL A 275 6.83 -8.36 6.67
N ASN A 276 5.86 -8.90 7.39
CA ASN A 276 5.70 -10.34 7.56
C ASN A 276 4.69 -10.86 6.53
N VAL A 277 5.18 -11.57 5.52
CA VAL A 277 4.33 -12.26 4.55
C VAL A 277 3.91 -13.59 5.16
N SER A 278 2.62 -13.72 5.48
CA SER A 278 2.01 -15.00 5.84
C SER A 278 0.86 -15.27 4.89
N TYR A 279 0.76 -16.50 4.39
CA TYR A 279 -0.35 -16.94 3.56
C TYR A 279 -0.97 -18.19 4.19
N GLU A 280 -2.30 -18.22 4.17
CA GLU A 280 -3.08 -19.40 4.54
C GLU A 280 -3.76 -19.91 3.27
N ILE A 281 -3.36 -21.09 2.80
CA ILE A 281 -4.04 -21.74 1.68
C ILE A 281 -5.37 -22.25 2.20
N LYS A 282 -6.48 -21.59 1.80
CA LYS A 282 -7.81 -22.09 2.12
C LYS A 282 -8.02 -23.44 1.44
N PRO A 283 -8.37 -24.51 2.19
CA PRO A 283 -8.64 -25.80 1.58
C PRO A 283 -9.83 -25.67 0.61
N ILE A 284 -9.62 -26.09 -0.64
CA ILE A 284 -10.70 -26.18 -1.62
C ILE A 284 -11.67 -27.22 -1.09
N LYS A 285 -12.90 -26.81 -0.73
CA LYS A 285 -13.98 -27.75 -0.44
C LYS A 285 -14.18 -28.59 -1.71
N GLN A 286 -13.72 -29.84 -1.70
CA GLN A 286 -14.02 -30.79 -2.76
C GLN A 286 -15.54 -30.81 -2.94
N ARG A 287 -15.99 -30.37 -4.10
CA ARG A 287 -17.39 -30.46 -4.52
C ARG A 287 -17.66 -31.95 -4.59
N ARG A 288 -18.40 -32.51 -3.63
CA ARG A 288 -18.89 -33.90 -3.72
C ARG A 288 -19.62 -33.99 -5.06
N SER A 289 -19.03 -34.73 -5.99
CA SER A 289 -19.72 -35.20 -7.19
C SER A 289 -20.87 -36.07 -6.70
N LEU A 290 -22.09 -35.57 -6.85
CA LEU A 290 -23.31 -36.37 -6.82
C LEU A 290 -23.47 -37.05 -8.18
#